data_AF-A0ABD3I6Z4-F1
#
_entry.id   AF-A0ABD3I6Z4-F1
#
_cell.length_a   1.000
_cell.length_b   1.000
_cell.length_c   1.000
_cell.angle_alpha   90.00
_cell.angle_beta   90.00
_cell.angle_gamma   90.00
#
_symmetry.space_group_name_H-M   'P 1'
#
loop_
_entity.id
_entity.type
_entity.pdbx_description
1 polymer ?
#
loop_
_entity_poly.entity_id
_entity_poly.type
_entity_poly.pdbx_seq_one_letter_code
_entity_poly.pdbx_strand_id
1 'polypeptide(L)'
;MIGRRESSEPNHAAGPSIDPVEISSDHDDKKGAETHKPTVASTALGSTKRGAKKPRQRSTKKPAPPENPWITLPSPIKLSIKPREMVKGNLINIFMEETFSQLPLTLTGSRYLSTYWLPRVENLDVGKHEFLVEMEVAKKWILPSPVMDWAQVPYMFIPIHGYLHWSLMVVRIITITSSHRQVRLYHLDSHPGIHLPNRVGTPVRSWLEHTIQDLGEPIKLAKRDVVKHVNIYDCGVHVMALTRSLIQLDDKLGWKLATNDIKDLVKIEDVKQLRNEILAKVTEA
;
A
#
# COMPACT_ATOMS: atom_id res chain seq x y z
N MET A 1 18.18 -60.10 19.16
CA MET A 1 19.14 -59.49 20.11
C MET A 1 19.13 -57.99 19.79
N ILE A 2 18.46 -57.11 20.55
CA ILE A 2 18.65 -56.72 21.96
C ILE A 2 20.01 -56.05 22.19
N GLY A 3 19.99 -54.77 22.64
CA GLY A 3 21.17 -53.96 23.00
C GLY A 3 21.00 -52.50 22.55
N ARG A 4 20.03 -51.75 23.07
CA ARG A 4 20.03 -50.90 24.29
C ARG A 4 20.53 -49.46 24.06
N ARG A 5 19.75 -48.52 24.62
CA ARG A 5 20.04 -47.08 24.73
C ARG A 5 21.32 -46.83 25.52
N GLU A 6 21.92 -45.65 25.32
CA GLU A 6 22.20 -44.73 26.42
C GLU A 6 21.76 -43.31 26.05
N SER A 7 21.50 -42.50 27.08
CA SER A 7 20.86 -41.18 27.02
C SER A 7 21.53 -40.26 28.04
N SER A 8 21.88 -39.03 27.65
CA SER A 8 22.52 -38.07 28.57
C SER A 8 22.25 -36.61 28.21
N GLU A 9 21.08 -36.12 28.64
CA GLU A 9 20.98 -34.81 29.31
C GLU A 9 21.00 -35.11 30.83
N PRO A 10 21.57 -34.26 31.71
CA PRO A 10 21.07 -32.89 31.90
C PRO A 10 22.13 -31.82 32.29
N ASN A 11 21.77 -30.53 32.20
CA ASN A 11 21.53 -29.74 33.43
C ASN A 11 21.01 -28.31 33.18
N HIS A 12 20.20 -27.87 34.14
CA HIS A 12 19.65 -26.52 34.22
C HIS A 12 20.71 -25.46 34.56
N ALA A 13 20.53 -24.25 34.03
CA ALA A 13 20.90 -23.01 34.71
C ALA A 13 19.69 -22.07 34.60
N ALA A 14 19.26 -21.49 35.73
CA ALA A 14 18.02 -20.72 35.82
C ALA A 14 18.27 -19.26 36.21
N GLY A 15 17.43 -18.36 35.69
CA GLY A 15 17.23 -17.01 36.22
C GLY A 15 17.96 -15.87 35.50
N PRO A 16 17.53 -14.61 35.72
CA PRO A 16 16.51 -14.19 36.69
C PRO A 16 15.10 -13.97 36.11
N SER A 17 14.10 -14.04 37.00
CA SER A 17 12.73 -13.56 36.78
C SER A 17 12.72 -12.02 36.61
N ILE A 18 11.73 -11.50 35.90
CA ILE A 18 11.32 -10.10 35.99
C ILE A 18 9.85 -10.12 36.37
N ASP A 19 9.56 -9.78 37.62
CA ASP A 19 8.19 -9.75 38.12
C ASP A 19 7.43 -8.53 37.56
N PRO A 20 6.12 -8.65 37.27
CA PRO A 20 5.32 -7.54 36.76
C PRO A 20 5.06 -6.50 37.85
N VAL A 21 5.25 -5.23 37.53
CA VAL A 21 4.89 -4.12 38.43
C VAL A 21 3.37 -3.98 38.47
N GLU A 22 2.77 -4.30 39.61
CA GLU A 22 1.41 -3.88 39.94
C GLU A 22 1.36 -2.35 40.05
N ILE A 23 0.43 -1.72 39.35
CA ILE A 23 0.00 -0.35 39.65
C ILE A 23 -1.43 -0.45 40.17
N SER A 24 -1.58 -0.29 41.47
CA SER A 24 -2.87 -0.36 42.16
C SER A 24 -3.75 0.83 41.80
N SER A 25 -5.03 0.55 41.59
CA SER A 25 -6.09 1.54 41.67
C SER A 25 -6.32 1.96 43.12
N ASP A 26 -6.46 3.26 43.38
CA ASP A 26 -7.23 3.75 44.52
C ASP A 26 -8.11 4.94 44.10
N HIS A 27 -9.33 4.92 44.61
CA HIS A 27 -10.34 5.97 44.43
C HIS A 27 -10.09 7.13 45.37
N ASP A 28 -10.54 8.34 44.99
CA ASP A 28 -11.31 9.12 45.96
C ASP A 28 -12.33 10.06 45.28
N ASP A 29 -13.55 10.05 45.80
CA ASP A 29 -14.66 10.91 45.37
C ASP A 29 -14.62 12.27 46.09
N LYS A 30 -15.03 13.36 45.42
CA LYS A 30 -15.92 14.35 46.07
C LYS A 30 -16.66 15.29 45.12
N LYS A 31 -17.88 15.59 45.57
CA LYS A 31 -18.92 16.43 44.96
C LYS A 31 -18.58 17.93 45.01
N GLY A 32 -19.21 18.70 44.12
CA GLY A 32 -19.34 20.16 44.27
C GLY A 32 -20.11 20.79 43.11
N ALA A 33 -21.31 21.31 43.37
CA ALA A 33 -22.14 22.01 42.41
C ALA A 33 -22.19 23.53 42.68
N GLU A 34 -22.95 24.24 41.84
CA GLU A 34 -23.44 25.63 42.02
C GLU A 34 -22.55 26.81 41.56
N THR A 35 -22.84 27.22 40.32
CA THR A 35 -23.24 28.58 39.91
C THR A 35 -22.78 29.81 40.69
N HIS A 36 -22.12 30.75 39.98
CA HIS A 36 -22.44 32.18 40.09
C HIS A 36 -22.23 32.95 38.76
N LYS A 37 -23.26 33.71 38.37
CA LYS A 37 -23.24 34.92 37.50
C LYS A 37 -23.58 36.12 38.43
N PRO A 38 -23.23 37.40 38.14
CA PRO A 38 -23.53 38.16 36.91
C PRO A 38 -22.21 38.72 36.25
N THR A 39 -22.09 39.77 35.42
CA THR A 39 -22.96 40.93 35.11
C THR A 39 -22.87 41.41 33.64
N VAL A 40 -23.89 42.18 33.26
CA VAL A 40 -24.19 42.89 32.01
C VAL A 40 -23.12 43.90 31.56
N ALA A 41 -22.87 43.98 30.26
CA ALA A 41 -22.70 45.23 29.54
C ALA A 41 -23.35 45.11 28.14
N SER A 42 -24.27 46.02 27.80
CA SER A 42 -25.01 46.02 26.54
C SER A 42 -24.65 47.26 25.72
N THR A 43 -24.44 47.11 24.42
CA THR A 43 -24.48 48.24 23.48
C THR A 43 -24.87 47.71 22.10
N ALA A 44 -25.70 48.46 21.38
CA ALA A 44 -26.47 47.96 20.24
C ALA A 44 -26.12 48.65 18.92
N LEU A 45 -26.80 48.18 17.87
CA LEU A 45 -27.03 48.82 16.55
C LEU A 45 -25.89 48.73 15.51
N GLY A 46 -26.22 48.04 14.41
CA GLY A 46 -25.37 47.86 13.23
C GLY A 46 -26.16 47.25 12.06
N SER A 47 -27.32 47.84 11.75
CA SER A 47 -28.22 47.34 10.70
C SER A 47 -27.58 47.44 9.31
N THR A 48 -27.34 46.29 8.65
CA THR A 48 -27.05 46.24 7.22
C THR A 48 -27.89 45.17 6.52
N LYS A 49 -28.66 45.58 5.51
CA LYS A 49 -29.57 44.74 4.73
C LYS A 49 -28.80 43.68 3.95
N ARG A 50 -28.86 42.41 4.37
CA ARG A 50 -28.42 41.29 3.52
C ARG A 50 -29.49 41.00 2.47
N GLY A 51 -29.25 41.45 1.23
CA GLY A 51 -30.05 41.03 0.08
C GLY A 51 -29.99 39.52 -0.12
N ALA A 52 -31.15 38.88 -0.30
CA ALA A 52 -31.24 37.44 -0.50
C ALA A 52 -30.60 37.02 -1.83
N LYS A 53 -29.36 36.51 -1.79
CA LYS A 53 -28.75 35.83 -2.94
C LYS A 53 -29.50 34.53 -3.18
N LYS A 54 -30.18 34.41 -4.34
CA LYS A 54 -30.77 33.15 -4.81
C LYS A 54 -29.74 32.02 -4.70
N PRO A 55 -30.09 30.83 -4.20
CA PRO A 55 -29.18 29.70 -4.18
C PRO A 55 -28.79 29.34 -5.61
N ARG A 56 -27.52 29.53 -5.94
CA ARG A 56 -26.95 29.17 -7.24
C ARG A 56 -26.98 27.65 -7.33
N GLN A 57 -27.98 27.09 -8.02
CA GLN A 57 -28.05 25.65 -8.33
C GLN A 57 -26.74 25.27 -9.04
N ARG A 58 -25.80 24.69 -8.29
CA ARG A 58 -24.67 24.00 -8.88
C ARG A 58 -25.24 22.74 -9.53
N SER A 59 -25.15 22.68 -10.86
CA SER A 59 -25.33 21.44 -11.61
C SER A 59 -24.52 20.34 -10.93
N THR A 60 -25.21 19.30 -10.45
CA THR A 60 -24.61 18.13 -9.81
C THR A 60 -24.09 17.10 -10.81
N LYS A 61 -24.14 17.41 -12.12
CA LYS A 61 -23.44 16.62 -13.14
C LYS A 61 -21.94 16.80 -12.97
N LYS A 62 -21.34 15.92 -12.15
CA LYS A 62 -19.91 15.62 -12.19
C LYS A 62 -19.57 15.34 -13.67
N PRO A 63 -18.62 16.07 -14.29
CA PRO A 63 -18.27 15.80 -15.68
C PRO A 63 -17.83 14.34 -15.81
N ALA A 64 -18.11 13.75 -16.97
CA ALA A 64 -17.56 12.43 -17.29
C ALA A 64 -16.03 12.47 -17.10
N PRO A 65 -15.42 11.41 -16.56
CA PRO A 65 -13.97 11.34 -16.49
C PRO A 65 -13.38 11.51 -17.90
N PRO A 66 -12.23 12.18 -18.04
CA PRO A 66 -11.60 12.38 -19.34
C PRO A 66 -11.24 11.03 -19.96
N GLU A 67 -11.45 10.88 -21.28
CA GLU A 67 -11.15 9.65 -22.02
C GLU A 67 -9.66 9.28 -21.95
N ASN A 68 -8.79 10.28 -21.77
CA ASN A 68 -7.37 10.10 -21.53
C ASN A 68 -6.95 10.80 -20.21
N PRO A 69 -6.60 10.05 -19.14
CA PRO A 69 -6.20 10.64 -17.86
C PRO A 69 -4.87 11.42 -17.93
N TRP A 70 -3.99 11.11 -18.89
CA TRP A 70 -2.69 11.79 -19.06
C TRP A 70 -2.84 13.27 -19.46
N ILE A 71 -3.89 13.61 -20.24
CA ILE A 71 -4.20 15.00 -20.67
C ILE A 71 -4.43 15.91 -19.46
N THR A 72 -5.28 15.46 -18.54
CA THR A 72 -5.79 16.29 -17.43
C THR A 72 -4.84 16.46 -16.25
N LEU A 73 -3.62 15.92 -16.34
CA LEU A 73 -2.62 16.03 -15.28
C LEU A 73 -2.19 17.48 -15.04
N PRO A 74 -2.25 17.98 -13.78
CA PRO A 74 -1.66 19.26 -13.41
C PRO A 74 -0.16 19.33 -13.76
N SER A 75 0.31 20.50 -14.18
CA SER A 75 1.70 20.71 -14.63
C SER A 75 2.78 20.18 -13.66
N PRO A 76 2.68 20.34 -12.32
CA PRO A 76 3.66 19.77 -11.38
C PRO A 76 3.77 18.24 -11.44
N ILE A 77 2.71 17.54 -11.88
CA ILE A 77 2.70 16.09 -12.06
C ILE A 77 3.32 15.73 -13.42
N LYS A 78 2.95 16.43 -14.50
CA LYS A 78 3.57 16.28 -15.83
C LYS A 78 5.09 16.53 -15.78
N LEU A 79 5.54 17.52 -15.01
CA LEU A 79 6.98 17.82 -14.82
C LEU A 79 7.74 16.69 -14.12
N SER A 80 7.08 15.87 -13.28
CA SER A 80 7.75 14.87 -12.44
C SER A 80 8.37 13.68 -13.18
N ILE A 81 8.08 13.52 -14.48
CA ILE A 81 8.71 12.49 -15.33
C ILE A 81 9.97 13.00 -16.03
N LYS A 82 10.27 14.31 -15.99
CA LYS A 82 11.49 14.86 -16.61
C LYS A 82 12.75 14.21 -16.02
N PRO A 83 13.86 14.12 -16.78
CA PRO A 83 15.11 13.57 -16.27
C PRO A 83 15.54 14.26 -14.97
N ARG A 84 15.99 13.47 -13.99
CA ARG A 84 16.38 13.92 -12.64
C ARG A 84 15.23 14.45 -11.76
N GLU A 85 13.97 14.27 -12.16
CA GLU A 85 12.81 14.53 -11.29
C GLU A 85 12.28 13.25 -10.64
N MET A 86 11.85 13.39 -9.38
CA MET A 86 11.18 12.34 -8.61
C MET A 86 9.74 12.16 -9.07
N VAL A 87 9.45 11.00 -9.67
CA VAL A 87 8.09 10.64 -10.13
C VAL A 87 7.08 10.74 -8.98
N LYS A 88 5.95 11.43 -9.22
CA LYS A 88 4.87 11.55 -8.24
C LYS A 88 3.90 10.36 -8.31
N GLY A 89 3.31 9.99 -7.17
CA GLY A 89 2.42 8.84 -7.06
C GLY A 89 1.20 8.88 -7.99
N ASN A 90 0.66 10.07 -8.31
CA ASN A 90 -0.38 10.24 -9.33
C ASN A 90 0.00 9.67 -10.70
N LEU A 91 1.25 9.87 -11.13
CA LEU A 91 1.74 9.37 -12.42
C LEU A 91 1.86 7.84 -12.40
N ILE A 92 2.32 7.30 -11.27
CA ILE A 92 2.37 5.84 -11.05
C ILE A 92 0.95 5.27 -11.04
N ASN A 93 -0.03 5.88 -10.36
CA ASN A 93 -1.41 5.39 -10.37
C ASN A 93 -2.02 5.31 -11.78
N ILE A 94 -1.85 6.36 -12.60
CA ILE A 94 -2.33 6.36 -13.99
C ILE A 94 -1.60 5.30 -14.83
N PHE A 95 -0.29 5.14 -14.63
CA PHE A 95 0.47 4.07 -15.28
C PHE A 95 -0.02 2.67 -14.88
N MET A 96 -0.29 2.44 -13.59
CA MET A 96 -0.85 1.19 -13.09
C MET A 96 -2.24 0.96 -13.70
N GLU A 97 -3.10 1.99 -13.77
CA GLU A 97 -4.43 1.91 -14.41
C GLU A 97 -4.34 1.52 -15.89
N GLU A 98 -3.47 2.19 -16.67
CA GLU A 98 -3.26 1.87 -18.09
C GLU A 98 -2.68 0.46 -18.29
N THR A 99 -1.81 -0.01 -17.39
CA THR A 99 -1.22 -1.35 -17.47
C THR A 99 -2.22 -2.43 -17.07
N PHE A 100 -3.07 -2.16 -16.06
CA PHE A 100 -4.06 -3.12 -15.57
C PHE A 100 -5.33 -3.20 -16.42
N SER A 101 -5.61 -2.21 -17.28
CA SER A 101 -6.66 -2.33 -18.31
C SER A 101 -6.26 -3.26 -19.48
N GLN A 102 -4.98 -3.62 -19.57
CA GLN A 102 -4.37 -4.44 -20.64
C GLN A 102 -3.87 -5.80 -20.12
N LEU A 103 -4.42 -6.31 -19.01
CA LEU A 103 -4.00 -7.60 -18.44
C LEU A 103 -4.23 -8.75 -19.42
N PRO A 104 -3.26 -9.68 -19.57
CA PRO A 104 -3.48 -10.93 -20.29
C PRO A 104 -4.46 -11.82 -19.53
N LEU A 105 -5.10 -12.76 -20.25
CA LEU A 105 -6.19 -13.56 -19.70
C LEU A 105 -5.81 -14.37 -18.45
N THR A 106 -4.56 -14.85 -18.33
CA THR A 106 -4.14 -15.63 -17.14
C THR A 106 -3.98 -14.76 -15.89
N LEU A 107 -3.78 -13.45 -16.07
CA LEU A 107 -3.70 -12.46 -15.00
C LEU A 107 -5.04 -11.72 -14.79
N THR A 108 -6.12 -12.11 -15.47
CA THR A 108 -7.48 -11.62 -15.20
C THR A 108 -7.80 -11.74 -13.71
N GLY A 109 -8.43 -10.71 -13.15
CA GLY A 109 -8.71 -10.67 -11.71
C GLY A 109 -7.55 -10.14 -10.85
N SER A 110 -6.34 -9.93 -11.42
CA SER A 110 -5.27 -9.22 -10.71
C SER A 110 -5.71 -7.81 -10.29
N ARG A 111 -5.10 -7.30 -9.23
CA ARG A 111 -5.40 -5.99 -8.65
C ARG A 111 -4.14 -5.16 -8.43
N TYR A 112 -4.31 -3.86 -8.25
CA TYR A 112 -3.28 -3.04 -7.63
C TYR A 112 -3.87 -2.16 -6.54
N LEU A 113 -3.01 -1.73 -5.62
CA LEU A 113 -3.36 -0.72 -4.62
C LEU A 113 -2.79 0.62 -5.08
N SER A 114 -3.57 1.69 -4.95
CA SER A 114 -3.06 3.03 -5.27
C SER A 114 -1.89 3.42 -4.35
N THR A 115 -1.05 4.36 -4.80
CA THR A 115 0.07 4.92 -4.00
C THR A 115 -0.36 5.59 -2.69
N TYR A 116 -1.66 5.81 -2.46
CA TYR A 116 -2.20 6.40 -1.24
C TYR A 116 -2.58 5.38 -0.18
N TRP A 117 -2.55 4.08 -0.50
CA TRP A 117 -2.99 3.02 0.40
C TRP A 117 -2.02 2.79 1.57
N LEU A 118 -0.71 2.68 1.33
CA LEU A 118 0.25 2.34 2.40
C LEU A 118 0.26 3.37 3.54
N PRO A 119 0.28 4.71 3.29
CA PRO A 119 0.22 5.71 4.36
C PRO A 119 -1.06 5.68 5.22
N ARG A 120 -2.10 4.95 4.79
CA ARG A 120 -3.32 4.72 5.57
C ARG A 120 -3.21 3.55 6.53
N VAL A 121 -2.39 2.55 6.21
CA VAL A 121 -2.30 1.31 6.99
C VAL A 121 -0.99 1.14 7.75
N GLU A 122 0.08 1.85 7.40
CA GLU A 122 1.42 1.64 7.96
C GLU A 122 1.57 2.01 9.45
N ASN A 123 0.65 2.83 9.98
CA ASN A 123 0.65 3.30 11.37
C ASN A 123 -0.56 2.78 12.19
N LEU A 124 -1.26 1.74 11.71
CA LEU A 124 -2.43 1.22 12.41
C LEU A 124 -2.04 0.11 13.40
N ASP A 125 -2.37 0.30 14.68
CA ASP A 125 -2.18 -0.71 15.72
C ASP A 125 -3.22 -1.83 15.59
N VAL A 126 -2.75 -3.04 15.28
CA VAL A 126 -3.58 -4.25 15.18
C VAL A 126 -4.34 -4.48 16.49
N GLY A 127 -5.65 -4.73 16.39
CA GLY A 127 -6.53 -5.01 17.53
C GLY A 127 -7.25 -3.80 18.13
N LYS A 128 -6.94 -2.56 17.70
CA LYS A 128 -7.72 -1.37 18.07
C LYS A 128 -8.94 -1.18 17.16
N HIS A 129 -9.92 -0.38 17.59
CA HIS A 129 -11.13 -0.12 16.80
C HIS A 129 -10.82 0.68 15.52
N GLU A 130 -9.90 1.64 15.62
CA GLU A 130 -9.41 2.47 14.53
C GLU A 130 -8.80 1.64 13.40
N PHE A 131 -8.12 0.53 13.74
CA PHE A 131 -7.61 -0.43 12.75
C PHE A 131 -8.76 -1.00 11.92
N LEU A 132 -9.82 -1.53 12.54
CA LEU A 132 -10.96 -2.11 11.79
C LEU A 132 -11.63 -1.09 10.85
N VAL A 133 -11.80 0.16 11.31
CA VAL A 133 -12.40 1.23 10.51
C VAL A 133 -11.51 1.62 9.31
N GLU A 134 -10.23 1.86 9.54
CA GLU A 134 -9.31 2.23 8.45
C GLU A 134 -9.01 1.05 7.51
N MET A 135 -9.03 -0.21 7.97
CA MET A 135 -8.97 -1.41 7.12
C MET A 135 -10.13 -1.46 6.11
N GLU A 136 -11.35 -1.13 6.54
CA GLU A 136 -12.52 -1.07 5.66
C GLU A 136 -12.44 0.10 4.67
N VAL A 137 -11.95 1.27 5.12
CA VAL A 137 -11.67 2.42 4.25
C VAL A 137 -10.56 2.08 3.24
N ALA A 138 -9.55 1.31 3.64
CA ALA A 138 -8.41 0.91 2.80
C ALA A 138 -8.85 0.12 1.56
N LYS A 139 -9.95 -0.66 1.64
CA LYS A 139 -10.51 -1.41 0.50
C LYS A 139 -10.91 -0.52 -0.68
N LYS A 140 -11.24 0.76 -0.45
CA LYS A 140 -11.60 1.72 -1.50
C LYS A 140 -10.43 2.08 -2.44
N TRP A 141 -9.20 1.74 -2.05
CA TRP A 141 -7.98 1.98 -2.83
C TRP A 141 -7.49 0.75 -3.60
N ILE A 142 -8.26 -0.35 -3.56
CA ILE A 142 -8.10 -1.51 -4.43
C ILE A 142 -8.67 -1.15 -5.81
N LEU A 143 -7.86 -1.32 -6.85
CA LEU A 143 -8.19 -0.97 -8.22
C LEU A 143 -7.99 -2.18 -9.16
N PRO A 144 -8.77 -2.29 -10.26
CA PRO A 144 -9.76 -1.33 -10.74
C PRO A 144 -11.13 -1.38 -10.04
N SER A 145 -11.39 -2.37 -9.17
CA SER A 145 -12.63 -2.49 -8.40
C SER A 145 -12.35 -2.69 -6.91
N PRO A 146 -13.06 -1.98 -6.00
CA PRO A 146 -12.97 -2.21 -4.55
C PRO A 146 -13.70 -3.47 -4.11
N VAL A 147 -14.60 -4.02 -4.94
CA VAL A 147 -15.24 -5.32 -4.71
C VAL A 147 -14.29 -6.43 -5.15
N MET A 148 -14.00 -7.35 -4.24
CA MET A 148 -13.01 -8.39 -4.43
C MET A 148 -13.51 -9.76 -3.94
N ASP A 149 -13.46 -10.73 -4.84
CA ASP A 149 -13.40 -12.15 -4.48
C ASP A 149 -11.93 -12.58 -4.47
N TRP A 150 -11.38 -12.85 -3.29
CA TRP A 150 -9.99 -13.30 -3.13
C TRP A 150 -9.69 -14.65 -3.80
N ALA A 151 -10.71 -15.45 -4.15
CA ALA A 151 -10.51 -16.67 -4.95
C ALA A 151 -10.07 -16.36 -6.40
N GLN A 152 -10.45 -15.18 -6.92
CA GLN A 152 -10.25 -14.74 -8.31
C GLN A 152 -9.09 -13.74 -8.49
N VAL A 153 -8.36 -13.39 -7.43
CA VAL A 153 -7.21 -12.47 -7.52
C VAL A 153 -5.91 -13.27 -7.50
N PRO A 154 -5.26 -13.58 -8.63
CA PRO A 154 -4.00 -14.33 -8.63
C PRO A 154 -2.82 -13.48 -8.13
N TYR A 155 -2.82 -12.17 -8.42
CA TYR A 155 -1.78 -11.24 -8.00
C TYR A 155 -2.34 -9.88 -7.56
N MET A 156 -1.62 -9.24 -6.64
CA MET A 156 -1.84 -7.84 -6.26
C MET A 156 -0.52 -7.07 -6.26
N PHE A 157 -0.49 -5.93 -6.95
CA PHE A 157 0.69 -5.06 -7.04
C PHE A 157 0.52 -3.84 -6.14
N ILE A 158 1.51 -3.54 -5.31
CA ILE A 158 1.45 -2.48 -4.31
C ILE A 158 2.69 -1.61 -4.45
N PRO A 159 2.59 -0.42 -5.08
CA PRO A 159 3.65 0.58 -5.06
C PRO A 159 3.87 1.08 -3.62
N ILE A 160 5.11 1.02 -3.17
CA ILE A 160 5.55 1.41 -1.82
C ILE A 160 6.32 2.72 -1.95
N HIS A 161 5.92 3.75 -1.19
CA HIS A 161 6.61 5.04 -1.12
C HIS A 161 6.90 5.44 0.32
N GLY A 162 8.15 5.79 0.58
CA GLY A 162 8.64 6.28 1.85
C GLY A 162 10.06 6.81 1.67
N TYR A 163 10.55 7.66 2.57
CA TYR A 163 11.95 8.11 2.57
C TYR A 163 12.48 8.64 1.22
N LEU A 164 11.63 9.33 0.44
CA LEU A 164 11.91 9.82 -0.92
C LEU A 164 12.33 8.71 -1.90
N HIS A 165 11.80 7.50 -1.72
CA HIS A 165 12.11 6.31 -2.52
C HIS A 165 10.86 5.52 -2.90
N TRP A 166 10.95 4.79 -4.00
CA TRP A 166 9.89 3.92 -4.52
C TRP A 166 10.38 2.47 -4.65
N SER A 167 9.59 1.52 -4.15
CA SER A 167 9.77 0.09 -4.42
C SER A 167 8.42 -0.57 -4.73
N LEU A 168 8.43 -1.83 -5.15
CA LEU A 168 7.22 -2.59 -5.46
C LEU A 168 7.09 -3.78 -4.51
N MET A 169 5.88 -4.01 -3.99
CA MET A 169 5.51 -5.28 -3.37
C MET A 169 4.54 -5.99 -4.32
N VAL A 170 4.78 -7.28 -4.58
CA VAL A 170 3.87 -8.14 -5.35
C VAL A 170 3.36 -9.24 -4.42
N VAL A 171 2.06 -9.26 -4.20
CA VAL A 171 1.35 -10.35 -3.54
C VAL A 171 1.01 -11.39 -4.61
N ARG A 172 1.34 -12.66 -4.38
CA ARG A 172 0.80 -13.80 -5.11
C ARG A 172 -0.15 -14.56 -4.20
N ILE A 173 -1.35 -14.83 -4.68
CA ILE A 173 -2.37 -15.60 -3.98
C ILE A 173 -2.59 -16.88 -4.76
N ILE A 174 -2.54 -18.01 -4.06
CA ILE A 174 -2.64 -19.35 -4.62
C ILE A 174 -3.86 -19.99 -3.97
N THR A 175 -4.96 -20.04 -4.71
CA THR A 175 -6.18 -20.77 -4.33
C THR A 175 -5.90 -22.26 -4.46
N ILE A 176 -5.81 -22.96 -3.33
CA ILE A 176 -5.58 -24.41 -3.28
C ILE A 176 -6.91 -25.16 -3.27
N THR A 177 -7.88 -24.64 -2.51
CA THR A 177 -9.31 -25.02 -2.58
C THR A 177 -10.16 -23.75 -2.47
N SER A 178 -11.49 -23.86 -2.64
CA SER A 178 -12.43 -22.75 -2.45
C SER A 178 -12.33 -22.07 -1.08
N SER A 179 -11.88 -22.81 -0.05
CA SER A 179 -11.73 -22.40 1.34
C SER A 179 -10.30 -22.55 1.85
N HIS A 180 -9.28 -22.46 0.98
CA HIS A 180 -7.88 -22.58 1.41
C HIS A 180 -6.96 -21.80 0.47
N ARG A 181 -6.28 -20.78 1.01
CA ARG A 181 -5.42 -19.86 0.26
C ARG A 181 -4.01 -19.84 0.83
N GLN A 182 -3.03 -19.93 -0.06
CA GLN A 182 -1.62 -19.71 0.26
C GLN A 182 -1.19 -18.36 -0.32
N VAL A 183 -0.63 -17.47 0.52
CA VAL A 183 -0.21 -16.13 0.10
C VAL A 183 1.32 -16.01 0.21
N ARG A 184 1.90 -15.27 -0.74
CA ARG A 184 3.33 -14.94 -0.79
C ARG A 184 3.51 -13.46 -1.09
N LEU A 185 4.35 -12.80 -0.31
CA LEU A 185 4.76 -11.41 -0.50
C LEU A 185 6.16 -11.39 -1.12
N TYR A 186 6.33 -10.66 -2.23
CA TYR A 186 7.62 -10.44 -2.86
C TYR A 186 7.94 -8.94 -2.82
N HIS A 187 9.05 -8.56 -2.20
CA HIS A 187 9.54 -7.18 -2.19
C HIS A 187 10.64 -7.00 -3.24
N LEU A 188 10.40 -6.08 -4.19
CA LEU A 188 11.29 -5.76 -5.29
C LEU A 188 11.77 -4.31 -5.11
N ASP A 189 13.08 -4.13 -4.91
CA ASP A 189 13.66 -2.84 -4.56
C ASP A 189 14.92 -2.54 -5.39
N SER A 190 14.84 -1.46 -6.18
CA SER A 190 15.97 -0.95 -6.98
C SER A 190 17.05 -0.24 -6.15
N HIS A 191 16.79 0.02 -4.86
CA HIS A 191 17.76 0.56 -3.90
C HIS A 191 17.67 -0.17 -2.55
N PRO A 192 18.17 -1.42 -2.48
CA PRO A 192 18.04 -2.24 -1.28
C PRO A 192 18.73 -1.59 -0.09
N GLY A 193 17.93 -1.25 0.94
CA GLY A 193 18.40 -0.64 2.18
C GLY A 193 17.50 0.50 2.68
N ILE A 194 16.82 1.22 1.77
CA ILE A 194 15.89 2.29 2.16
C ILE A 194 14.57 1.70 2.65
N HIS A 195 13.94 0.83 1.86
CA HIS A 195 12.78 0.07 2.30
C HIS A 195 13.23 -1.26 2.89
N LEU A 196 13.40 -1.30 4.22
CA LEU A 196 13.65 -2.55 4.94
C LEU A 196 12.43 -3.49 4.76
N PRO A 197 12.60 -4.72 4.24
CA PRO A 197 11.45 -5.57 3.86
C PRO A 197 10.47 -5.80 5.01
N ASN A 198 10.96 -6.05 6.23
CA ASN A 198 10.10 -6.26 7.40
C ASN A 198 9.31 -5.01 7.78
N ARG A 199 9.81 -3.80 7.48
CA ARG A 199 9.14 -2.55 7.82
C ARG A 199 7.97 -2.26 6.88
N VAL A 200 8.19 -2.39 5.57
CA VAL A 200 7.14 -2.13 4.56
C VAL A 200 6.22 -3.34 4.36
N GLY A 201 6.73 -4.55 4.61
CA GLY A 201 6.00 -5.80 4.45
C GLY A 201 5.11 -6.20 5.63
N THR A 202 5.40 -5.72 6.85
CA THR A 202 4.55 -6.03 8.02
C THR A 202 3.14 -5.42 7.90
N PRO A 203 2.95 -4.12 7.60
CA PRO A 203 1.62 -3.55 7.41
C PRO A 203 0.83 -4.25 6.28
N VAL A 204 1.52 -4.61 5.19
CA VAL A 204 0.91 -5.37 4.08
C VAL A 204 0.49 -6.76 4.53
N ARG A 205 1.34 -7.48 5.27
CA ARG A 205 1.01 -8.78 5.86
C ARG A 205 -0.21 -8.67 6.77
N SER A 206 -0.22 -7.75 7.73
CA SER A 206 -1.31 -7.61 8.70
C SER A 206 -2.64 -7.24 8.04
N TRP A 207 -2.63 -6.38 7.00
CA TRP A 207 -3.83 -6.10 6.21
C TRP A 207 -4.34 -7.33 5.45
N LEU A 208 -3.44 -8.10 4.83
CA LEU A 208 -3.80 -9.35 4.13
C LEU A 208 -4.31 -10.43 5.08
N GLU A 209 -3.66 -10.62 6.23
CA GLU A 209 -4.07 -11.59 7.27
C GLU A 209 -5.41 -11.22 7.92
N HIS A 210 -5.76 -9.94 7.97
CA HIS A 210 -7.08 -9.48 8.39
C HIS A 210 -8.16 -9.63 7.30
N THR A 211 -7.80 -9.39 6.03
CA THR A 211 -8.78 -9.29 4.93
C THR A 211 -8.99 -10.60 4.15
N ILE A 212 -8.03 -11.53 4.19
CA ILE A 212 -8.11 -12.86 3.57
C ILE A 212 -8.45 -13.89 4.65
N GLN A 213 -9.68 -14.41 4.60
CA GLN A 213 -10.07 -15.57 5.37
C GLN A 213 -9.46 -16.85 4.78
N ASP A 214 -9.31 -17.87 5.64
CA ASP A 214 -8.80 -19.21 5.30
C ASP A 214 -7.37 -19.25 4.73
N LEU A 215 -6.46 -18.47 5.33
CA LEU A 215 -5.03 -18.62 5.09
C LEU A 215 -4.53 -19.96 5.62
N GLY A 216 -3.98 -20.78 4.72
CA GLY A 216 -3.47 -22.11 5.06
C GLY A 216 -2.16 -22.12 5.85
N GLU A 217 -1.43 -21.00 5.84
CA GLU A 217 -0.19 -20.78 6.59
C GLU A 217 0.08 -19.27 6.72
N PRO A 218 0.95 -18.84 7.66
CA PRO A 218 1.36 -17.44 7.79
C PRO A 218 1.99 -16.88 6.51
N ILE A 219 1.77 -15.59 6.21
CA ILE A 219 2.19 -15.02 4.93
C ILE A 219 3.71 -14.79 4.89
N LYS A 220 4.38 -15.61 4.07
CA LYS A 220 5.84 -15.55 3.85
C LYS A 220 6.20 -14.34 2.98
N LEU A 221 7.14 -13.52 3.48
CA LEU A 221 7.76 -12.41 2.77
C LEU A 221 9.12 -12.84 2.24
N ALA A 222 9.35 -12.65 0.95
CA ALA A 222 10.62 -12.86 0.29
C ALA A 222 11.10 -11.56 -0.34
N LYS A 223 12.34 -11.16 -0.07
CA LYS A 223 13.03 -10.14 -0.87
C LYS A 223 13.44 -10.76 -2.20
N ARG A 224 13.32 -10.01 -3.29
CA ARG A 224 13.81 -10.38 -4.62
C ARG A 224 14.79 -9.34 -5.15
N ASP A 225 15.82 -9.83 -5.82
CA ASP A 225 16.83 -8.98 -6.44
C ASP A 225 16.31 -8.51 -7.80
N VAL A 226 16.56 -7.25 -8.09
CA VAL A 226 16.25 -6.58 -9.37
C VAL A 226 17.45 -5.71 -9.73
N VAL A 227 17.55 -5.29 -10.99
CA VAL A 227 18.54 -4.28 -11.41
C VAL A 227 18.42 -3.05 -10.53
N LYS A 228 19.55 -2.66 -9.91
CA LYS A 228 19.65 -1.46 -9.09
C LYS A 228 19.59 -0.23 -9.96
N HIS A 229 18.92 0.83 -9.50
CA HIS A 229 18.94 2.10 -10.21
C HIS A 229 20.31 2.76 -10.10
N VAL A 230 20.68 3.58 -11.09
CA VAL A 230 21.93 4.35 -11.08
C VAL A 230 21.77 5.68 -10.33
N ASN A 231 20.54 6.20 -10.25
CA ASN A 231 20.22 7.45 -9.55
C ASN A 231 18.85 7.34 -8.86
N ILE A 232 18.69 8.09 -7.76
CA ILE A 232 17.49 8.05 -6.91
C ILE A 232 16.20 8.44 -7.64
N TYR A 233 16.30 9.27 -8.68
CA TYR A 233 15.14 9.83 -9.39
C TYR A 233 14.38 8.78 -10.21
N ASP A 234 15.06 7.71 -10.63
CA ASP A 234 14.49 6.63 -11.44
C ASP A 234 13.77 5.54 -10.63
N CYS A 235 13.78 5.56 -9.29
CA CYS A 235 13.14 4.51 -8.48
C CYS A 235 11.64 4.32 -8.83
N GLY A 236 10.90 5.41 -9.06
CA GLY A 236 9.50 5.36 -9.48
C GLY A 236 9.31 4.81 -10.90
N VAL A 237 10.27 5.04 -11.80
CA VAL A 237 10.26 4.46 -13.15
C VAL A 237 10.62 2.98 -13.12
N HIS A 238 11.53 2.55 -12.23
CA HIS A 238 11.77 1.13 -11.96
C HIS A 238 10.50 0.41 -11.48
N VAL A 239 9.68 1.02 -10.61
CA VAL A 239 8.39 0.42 -10.20
C VAL A 239 7.46 0.24 -11.40
N MET A 240 7.32 1.26 -12.25
CA MET A 240 6.50 1.18 -13.47
C MET A 240 7.02 0.12 -14.46
N ALA A 241 8.33 0.07 -14.70
CA ALA A 241 8.97 -0.92 -15.58
C ALA A 241 8.79 -2.34 -15.04
N LEU A 242 9.03 -2.56 -13.74
CA LEU A 242 8.81 -3.85 -13.09
C LEU A 242 7.35 -4.30 -13.22
N THR A 243 6.36 -3.43 -12.95
CA THR A 243 4.95 -3.79 -13.14
C THR A 243 4.66 -4.24 -14.57
N ARG A 244 5.11 -3.46 -15.57
CA ARG A 244 4.89 -3.79 -16.99
C ARG A 244 5.54 -5.13 -17.37
N SER A 245 6.83 -5.32 -17.07
CA SER A 245 7.55 -6.54 -17.43
C SER A 245 7.07 -7.77 -16.67
N LEU A 246 6.62 -7.63 -15.41
CA LEU A 246 6.05 -8.73 -14.63
C LEU A 246 4.69 -9.18 -15.21
N ILE A 247 3.85 -8.24 -15.66
CA ILE A 247 2.57 -8.56 -16.33
C ILE A 247 2.84 -9.26 -17.68
N GLN A 248 3.86 -8.84 -18.42
CA GLN A 248 4.29 -9.48 -19.67
C GLN A 248 4.88 -10.90 -19.50
N LEU A 249 5.21 -11.33 -18.27
CA LEU A 249 5.57 -12.73 -17.99
C LEU A 249 4.36 -13.67 -17.98
N ASP A 250 3.13 -13.14 -17.86
CA ASP A 250 1.87 -13.89 -17.89
C ASP A 250 1.91 -15.15 -16.99
N ASP A 251 1.79 -16.35 -17.59
CA ASP A 251 1.81 -17.64 -16.91
C ASP A 251 3.10 -17.90 -16.09
N LYS A 252 4.24 -17.39 -16.55
CA LYS A 252 5.57 -17.59 -15.95
C LYS A 252 5.83 -16.70 -14.73
N LEU A 253 5.01 -15.68 -14.48
CA LEU A 253 5.20 -14.71 -13.38
C LEU A 253 5.40 -15.41 -12.03
N GLY A 254 4.55 -16.39 -11.73
CA GLY A 254 4.56 -17.10 -10.45
C GLY A 254 5.81 -17.96 -10.22
N TRP A 255 6.37 -18.53 -11.28
CA TRP A 255 7.61 -19.32 -11.23
C TRP A 255 8.84 -18.41 -11.13
N LYS A 256 8.90 -17.35 -11.96
CA LYS A 256 9.96 -16.33 -11.94
C LYS A 256 10.08 -15.67 -10.55
N LEU A 257 8.96 -15.28 -9.94
CA LEU A 257 8.94 -14.75 -8.57
C LEU A 257 9.33 -15.79 -7.51
N ALA A 258 9.09 -17.09 -7.72
CA ALA A 258 9.48 -18.13 -6.77
C ALA A 258 11.00 -18.43 -6.79
N THR A 259 11.63 -18.33 -7.96
CA THR A 259 13.03 -18.71 -8.20
C THR A 259 14.05 -17.57 -8.11
N ASN A 260 13.60 -16.32 -7.92
CA ASN A 260 14.43 -15.09 -8.00
C ASN A 260 15.01 -14.80 -9.40
N ASP A 261 14.49 -15.48 -10.44
CA ASP A 261 14.84 -15.29 -11.85
C ASP A 261 14.14 -14.05 -12.46
N ILE A 262 14.07 -12.97 -11.68
CA ILE A 262 13.55 -11.64 -12.09
C ILE A 262 14.65 -10.57 -12.11
N LYS A 263 15.86 -10.91 -11.69
CA LYS A 263 16.96 -9.95 -11.49
C LYS A 263 17.21 -9.09 -12.72
N ASP A 264 17.24 -9.72 -13.88
CA ASP A 264 17.57 -9.12 -15.18
C ASP A 264 16.32 -8.87 -16.06
N LEU A 265 15.11 -8.90 -15.46
CA LEU A 265 13.82 -8.70 -16.13
C LEU A 265 13.61 -7.26 -16.64
N VAL A 266 14.28 -6.30 -16.02
CA VAL A 266 14.23 -4.87 -16.36
C VAL A 266 15.66 -4.34 -16.34
N LYS A 267 16.15 -3.89 -17.49
CA LYS A 267 17.47 -3.27 -17.65
C LYS A 267 17.38 -1.76 -17.44
N ILE A 268 18.54 -1.11 -17.26
CA ILE A 268 18.62 0.35 -17.09
C ILE A 268 18.11 1.07 -18.37
N GLU A 269 18.32 0.45 -19.52
CA GLU A 269 17.91 0.92 -20.84
C GLU A 269 16.38 0.93 -20.96
N ASP A 270 15.71 -0.12 -20.48
CA ASP A 270 14.25 -0.22 -20.45
C ASP A 270 13.64 0.88 -19.56
N VAL A 271 14.29 1.21 -18.43
CA VAL A 271 13.87 2.28 -17.52
C VAL A 271 14.03 3.66 -18.17
N LYS A 272 15.15 3.92 -18.86
CA LYS A 272 15.37 5.16 -19.61
C LYS A 272 14.34 5.31 -20.74
N GLN A 273 14.11 4.24 -21.50
CA GLN A 273 13.11 4.21 -22.57
C GLN A 273 11.71 4.50 -22.01
N LEU A 274 11.32 3.82 -20.92
CA LEU A 274 10.03 4.03 -20.27
C LEU A 274 9.83 5.47 -19.78
N ARG A 275 10.87 6.09 -19.19
CA ARG A 275 10.79 7.51 -18.80
C ARG A 275 10.51 8.41 -20.01
N ASN A 276 11.15 8.15 -21.15
CA ASN A 276 10.95 8.91 -22.38
C ASN A 276 9.57 8.66 -23.01
N GLU A 277 9.08 7.41 -23.02
CA GLU A 277 7.72 7.06 -23.46
C GLU A 277 6.65 7.84 -22.66
N ILE A 278 6.77 7.85 -21.33
CA ILE A 278 5.82 8.56 -20.46
C ILE A 278 5.98 10.08 -20.62
N LEU A 279 7.21 10.60 -20.80
CA LEU A 279 7.45 12.01 -21.06
C LEU A 279 6.81 12.48 -22.38
N ALA A 280 6.89 11.69 -23.45
CA ALA A 280 6.18 11.97 -24.70
C ALA A 280 4.66 12.01 -24.47
N LYS A 281 4.10 10.95 -23.85
CA LYS A 281 2.67 10.86 -23.49
C LYS A 281 2.14 12.06 -22.71
N VAL A 282 2.89 12.64 -21.77
CA VAL A 282 2.44 13.82 -21.00
C VAL A 282 2.74 15.16 -21.66
N THR A 283 3.48 15.18 -22.76
CA THR A 283 3.83 16.41 -23.51
C THR A 283 2.92 16.58 -24.74
N GLU A 284 2.50 15.48 -25.36
CA GLU A 284 1.52 15.42 -26.45
C GLU A 284 0.06 15.56 -25.97
N ALA A 285 -0.15 15.52 -24.65
CA ALA A 285 -1.43 15.52 -23.95
C ALA A 285 -1.60 16.77 -23.07
#